data_AF-A0A1B0G533-F1
#
_entry.id   AF-A0A1B0G533-F1
#
_cell.length_a   1.000
_cell.length_b   1.000
_cell.length_c   1.000
_cell.angle_alpha   90.00
_cell.angle_beta   90.00
_cell.angle_gamma   90.00
#
_symmetry.space_group_name_H-M   'P 1'
#
loop_
_entity.id
_entity.type
_entity.pdbx_description
1 polymer ?
#
loop_
_entity_poly.entity_id
_entity_poly.type
_entity_poly.pdbx_seq_one_letter_code
_entity_poly.pdbx_strand_id
1 'polypeptide(L)'
;MKKQNVRTISLIVCTFTYLLVGAAVFDALESETEKRRCEALQAVEKMIIKKYNITEEDFKVMETVVLKSEPHKAGQQWKFTGAFYYATTVLTTIGYGHSTPSTIGGKLFTMCYAIVGIPLGLVMFQSIGERVNRLSRSVTYILHKYLI
;
A
#
# COMPACT_ATOMS: atom_id res chain seq x y z
N MET A 1 16.60 -4.37 36.30
CA MET A 1 15.42 -4.58 35.42
C MET A 1 15.45 -6.00 34.86
N LYS A 2 14.31 -6.68 34.71
CA LYS A 2 14.26 -8.01 34.06
C LYS A 2 14.77 -7.91 32.61
N LYS A 3 15.56 -8.89 32.16
CA LYS A 3 16.15 -8.94 30.80
C LYS A 3 15.11 -8.74 29.68
N GLN A 4 13.90 -9.25 29.89
CA GLN A 4 12.77 -9.08 28.96
C GLN A 4 12.31 -7.61 28.84
N ASN A 5 12.22 -6.89 29.95
CA ASN A 5 11.82 -5.48 29.95
C ASN A 5 12.88 -4.61 29.25
N VAL A 6 14.17 -4.91 29.48
CA VAL A 6 15.27 -4.21 28.80
C VAL A 6 15.21 -4.45 27.29
N ARG A 7 14.97 -5.69 26.84
CA ARG A 7 14.82 -6.00 25.41
C ARG A 7 13.64 -5.26 24.77
N THR A 8 12.48 -5.26 25.43
CA THR A 8 11.28 -4.58 24.90
C THR A 8 11.50 -3.08 24.78
N ILE A 9 12.06 -2.44 25.82
CA ILE A 9 12.36 -1.01 25.80
C ILE A 9 13.38 -0.69 24.70
N SER A 10 14.43 -1.50 24.55
CA SER A 10 15.43 -1.32 23.50
C SER A 10 14.83 -1.42 22.09
N LEU A 11 13.88 -2.33 21.85
CA LEU A 11 13.19 -2.44 20.56
C LEU A 11 12.31 -1.21 20.30
N ILE A 12 11.58 -0.73 21.30
CA ILE A 12 10.74 0.47 21.16
C ILE A 12 11.60 1.68 20.80
N VAL A 13 12.70 1.90 21.51
CA VAL A 13 13.62 3.02 21.23
C VAL A 13 14.25 2.89 19.85
N CYS A 14 14.67 1.69 19.44
CA CYS A 14 15.22 1.44 18.12
C CYS A 14 14.21 1.72 17.00
N THR A 15 12.98 1.21 17.11
CA THR A 15 11.93 1.45 16.11
C THR A 15 11.57 2.93 16.03
N PHE A 16 11.46 3.61 17.16
CA PHE A 16 11.14 5.03 17.18
C PHE A 16 12.24 5.88 16.52
N THR A 17 13.51 5.61 16.84
CA THR A 17 14.65 6.29 16.20
C THR A 17 14.73 5.98 14.71
N TYR A 18 14.47 4.74 14.29
CA TYR A 18 14.38 4.37 12.88
C TYR A 18 13.29 5.17 12.14
N LEU A 19 12.10 5.32 12.74
CA LEU A 19 11.03 6.13 12.18
C LEU A 19 11.41 7.62 12.06
N LEU A 20 12.09 8.18 13.05
CA LEU A 20 12.57 9.58 13.01
C LEU A 20 13.57 9.81 11.88
N VAL A 21 14.54 8.90 11.72
CA VAL A 21 15.52 8.97 10.63
C VAL A 21 14.82 8.85 9.28
N GLY A 22 13.90 7.89 9.14
CA GLY A 22 13.09 7.73 7.93
C GLY A 22 12.31 9.00 7.58
N ALA A 23 11.64 9.61 8.57
CA ALA A 23 10.88 10.85 8.38
C ALA A 23 11.78 12.00 7.91
N ALA A 24 12.95 12.19 8.53
CA ALA A 24 13.90 13.23 8.12
C ALA A 24 14.43 13.02 6.70
N VAL A 25 14.71 11.77 6.31
CA VAL A 25 15.16 11.43 4.95
C VAL A 25 14.05 11.67 3.94
N PHE A 26 12.82 11.22 4.20
CA PHE A 26 11.70 11.44 3.28
C PHE A 26 11.37 12.93 3.11
N ASP A 27 11.39 13.70 4.20
CA ASP A 27 11.20 15.16 4.14
C ASP A 27 12.29 15.83 3.27
N ALA A 28 13.57 15.48 3.50
CA ALA A 28 14.67 16.03 2.71
C ALA A 28 14.61 15.66 1.21
N LEU A 29 14.07 14.49 0.87
CA LEU A 29 14.02 14.00 -0.52
C LEU A 29 12.77 14.46 -1.27
N GLU A 30 11.61 14.50 -0.61
CA GLU A 30 10.31 14.66 -1.28
C GLU A 30 9.69 16.06 -1.11
N SER A 31 9.96 16.78 -0.01
CA SER A 31 9.21 17.99 0.35
C SER A 31 9.35 19.13 -0.67
N GLU A 32 10.56 19.37 -1.19
CA GLU A 32 10.78 20.38 -2.24
C GLU A 32 10.10 19.99 -3.57
N THR A 33 10.10 18.70 -3.91
CA THR A 33 9.47 18.20 -5.12
C THR A 33 7.94 18.28 -5.04
N GLU A 34 7.36 17.92 -3.89
CA GLU A 34 5.93 18.07 -3.62
C GLU A 34 5.50 19.54 -3.73
N LYS A 35 6.24 20.45 -3.09
CA LYS A 35 5.96 21.89 -3.15
C LYS A 35 5.95 22.42 -4.59
N ARG A 36 6.96 22.08 -5.39
CA ARG A 36 7.01 22.47 -6.81
C ARG A 36 5.86 21.90 -7.63
N ARG A 37 5.46 20.65 -7.39
CA ARG A 37 4.30 20.04 -8.04
C ARG A 37 3.00 20.74 -7.66
N CYS A 38 2.83 21.07 -6.38
CA CYS A 38 1.67 21.81 -5.89
C CYS A 38 1.60 23.21 -6.55
N GLU A 39 2.70 23.96 -6.57
CA GLU A 39 2.78 25.27 -7.21
C GLU A 39 2.50 25.19 -8.72
N ALA A 40 3.04 24.18 -9.41
CA ALA A 40 2.78 23.95 -10.83
C ALA A 40 1.30 23.62 -11.11
N LEU A 41 0.68 22.77 -10.29
CA LEU A 41 -0.75 22.43 -10.41
C LEU A 41 -1.63 23.67 -10.18
N GLN A 42 -1.35 24.48 -9.16
CA GLN A 42 -2.07 25.73 -8.90
C GLN A 42 -1.90 26.75 -10.03
N ALA A 43 -0.72 26.81 -10.66
CA ALA A 43 -0.49 27.67 -11.80
C ALA A 43 -1.33 27.23 -13.02
N VAL A 44 -1.39 25.92 -13.29
CA VAL A 44 -2.22 25.36 -14.36
C VAL A 44 -3.71 25.57 -14.09
N GLU A 45 -4.16 25.35 -12.86
CA GLU A 45 -5.54 25.62 -12.43
C GLU A 45 -5.94 27.07 -12.70
N LYS A 46 -5.16 28.04 -12.20
CA LYS A 46 -5.40 29.48 -12.42
C LYS A 46 -5.40 29.84 -13.90
N MET A 47 -4.50 29.23 -14.68
CA MET A 47 -4.45 29.43 -16.12
C MET A 47 -5.74 28.96 -16.81
N ILE A 48 -6.25 27.78 -16.46
CA ILE A 48 -7.48 27.21 -17.05
C ILE A 48 -8.70 28.05 -16.67
N ILE A 49 -8.86 28.37 -15.38
CA ILE A 49 -9.96 29.20 -14.87
C ILE A 49 -10.03 30.52 -15.62
N LYS A 50 -8.88 31.22 -15.77
CA LYS A 50 -8.82 32.50 -16.48
C LYS A 50 -9.04 32.36 -17.99
N LYS A 51 -8.47 31.35 -18.62
CA LYS A 51 -8.54 31.14 -20.09
C LYS A 51 -9.97 30.84 -20.55
N TYR A 52 -10.73 30.10 -19.76
CA TYR A 52 -12.09 29.65 -20.11
C TYR A 52 -13.19 30.36 -19.32
N ASN A 53 -12.84 31.31 -18.44
CA ASN A 53 -13.77 32.04 -17.58
C ASN A 53 -14.69 31.11 -16.76
N ILE A 54 -14.10 30.08 -16.15
CA ILE A 54 -14.80 29.06 -15.35
C ILE A 54 -14.95 29.57 -13.91
N THR A 55 -16.09 29.34 -13.26
CA THR A 55 -16.26 29.66 -11.84
C THR A 55 -15.52 28.66 -10.94
N GLU A 56 -15.14 29.04 -9.71
CA GLU A 56 -14.50 28.10 -8.78
C GLU A 56 -15.39 26.89 -8.45
N GLU A 57 -16.72 27.07 -8.44
CA GLU A 57 -17.68 26.00 -8.20
C GLU A 57 -17.72 25.00 -9.35
N ASP A 58 -17.79 25.49 -10.59
CA ASP A 58 -17.78 24.64 -11.79
C ASP A 58 -16.46 23.88 -11.92
N PHE A 59 -15.35 24.52 -11.56
CA PHE A 59 -14.04 23.86 -11.55
C PHE A 59 -13.98 22.71 -10.54
N LYS A 60 -14.52 22.90 -9.32
CA LYS A 60 -14.61 21.82 -8.31
C LYS A 60 -15.47 20.64 -8.77
N VAL A 61 -16.56 20.91 -9.50
CA VAL A 61 -17.38 19.85 -10.09
C VAL A 61 -16.57 19.08 -11.12
N MET A 62 -15.86 19.78 -12.01
CA MET A 62 -14.99 19.16 -13.01
C MET A 62 -13.88 18.33 -12.37
N GLU A 63 -13.18 18.87 -11.37
CA GLU A 63 -12.16 18.17 -10.60
C GLU A 63 -12.73 16.89 -9.97
N THR A 64 -13.90 16.99 -9.33
CA THR A 64 -14.58 15.83 -8.73
C THR A 64 -14.90 14.76 -9.75
N VAL A 65 -15.36 15.14 -10.95
CA VAL A 65 -15.64 14.19 -12.04
C VAL A 65 -14.36 13.53 -12.51
N VAL A 66 -13.27 14.29 -12.69
CA VAL A 66 -11.97 13.76 -13.10
C VAL A 66 -11.45 12.75 -12.06
N LEU A 67 -11.40 13.13 -10.79
CA LEU A 67 -10.93 12.26 -9.70
C LEU A 67 -11.76 10.97 -9.56
N LYS A 68 -13.09 11.05 -9.69
CA LYS A 68 -13.96 9.86 -9.63
C LYS A 68 -13.87 8.99 -10.90
N SER A 69 -13.42 9.56 -12.01
CA SER A 69 -13.23 8.83 -13.26
C SER A 69 -11.91 8.05 -13.30
N GLU A 70 -10.87 8.47 -12.57
CA GLU A 70 -9.55 7.83 -12.54
C GLU A 70 -9.58 6.29 -12.39
N PRO A 71 -10.28 5.69 -11.40
CA PRO A 71 -10.29 4.23 -11.25
C PRO A 71 -10.97 3.51 -12.43
N HIS A 72 -11.80 4.21 -13.21
CA HIS A 72 -12.45 3.67 -14.39
C HIS A 72 -11.59 3.76 -15.65
N LYS A 73 -10.52 4.58 -15.65
CA LYS A 73 -9.56 4.69 -16.78
C LYS A 73 -8.79 3.40 -17.01
N ALA A 74 -8.53 2.63 -15.95
CA ALA A 74 -7.90 1.31 -16.01
C ALA A 74 -8.88 0.19 -16.44
N GLY A 75 -10.10 0.52 -16.84
CA GLY A 75 -11.15 -0.43 -17.24
C GLY A 75 -12.01 -0.91 -16.07
N GLN A 76 -12.89 -1.89 -16.34
CA GLN A 76 -13.84 -2.40 -15.35
C GLN A 76 -13.13 -3.25 -14.27
N GLN A 77 -12.83 -2.63 -13.13
CA GLN A 77 -12.09 -3.25 -12.02
C GLN A 77 -12.80 -4.41 -11.33
N TRP A 78 -14.14 -4.47 -11.38
CA TRP A 78 -14.95 -5.44 -10.64
C TRP A 78 -15.41 -6.66 -11.44
N LYS A 79 -14.64 -7.07 -12.47
CA LYS A 79 -14.77 -8.42 -13.04
C LYS A 79 -14.06 -9.44 -12.15
N PHE A 80 -14.32 -10.73 -12.36
CA PHE A 80 -13.77 -11.81 -11.52
C PHE A 80 -12.26 -11.68 -11.27
N THR A 81 -11.46 -11.41 -12.30
CA THR A 81 -10.00 -11.24 -12.17
C THR A 81 -9.62 -10.08 -11.26
N GLY A 82 -10.28 -8.93 -11.39
CA GLY A 82 -10.00 -7.77 -10.54
C GLY A 82 -10.52 -7.94 -9.11
N ALA A 83 -11.67 -8.61 -8.94
CA ALA A 83 -12.18 -9.00 -7.63
C ALA A 83 -11.25 -10.01 -6.93
N PHE A 84 -10.69 -10.99 -7.65
CA PHE A 84 -9.71 -11.93 -7.14
C PHE A 84 -8.39 -11.23 -6.74
N TYR A 85 -7.94 -10.28 -7.56
CA TYR A 85 -6.79 -9.45 -7.22
C TYR A 85 -7.04 -8.62 -5.97
N TYR A 86 -8.19 -7.96 -5.85
CA TYR A 86 -8.59 -7.23 -4.64
C TYR A 86 -8.65 -8.15 -3.41
N ALA A 87 -9.27 -9.33 -3.51
CA ALA A 87 -9.30 -10.30 -2.42
C ALA A 87 -7.89 -10.70 -1.96
N THR A 88 -6.96 -10.86 -2.92
CA THR A 88 -5.56 -11.15 -2.64
C THR A 88 -4.88 -9.99 -1.90
N THR A 89 -5.08 -8.74 -2.32
CA THR A 89 -4.45 -7.58 -1.65
C THR A 89 -4.99 -7.34 -0.24
N VAL A 90 -6.25 -7.70 0.03
CA VAL A 90 -6.83 -7.73 1.39
C VAL A 90 -6.20 -8.85 2.21
N LEU A 91 -6.12 -10.06 1.65
CA LEU A 91 -5.54 -11.24 2.31
C LEU A 91 -4.08 -11.00 2.72
N THR A 92 -3.28 -10.37 1.86
CA THR A 92 -1.85 -10.11 2.09
C THR A 92 -1.57 -8.80 2.82
N THR A 93 -2.62 -8.05 3.19
CA THR A 93 -2.53 -6.72 3.80
C THR A 93 -1.68 -5.71 2.99
N ILE A 94 -1.58 -5.87 1.67
CA ILE A 94 -0.88 -4.92 0.79
C ILE A 94 -1.73 -3.67 0.58
N GLY A 95 -3.01 -3.84 0.21
CA GLY A 95 -3.98 -2.74 0.17
C GLY A 95 -3.63 -1.53 -0.71
N TYR A 96 -3.27 -1.72 -1.98
CA TYR A 96 -2.88 -0.63 -2.90
C TYR A 96 -3.88 0.54 -3.06
N GLY A 97 -5.16 0.36 -2.76
CA GLY A 97 -6.17 1.43 -2.79
C GLY A 97 -6.68 1.87 -4.17
N HIS A 98 -6.10 1.40 -5.28
CA HIS A 98 -6.58 1.70 -6.63
C HIS A 98 -8.01 1.18 -6.92
N SER A 99 -8.42 0.12 -6.22
CA SER A 99 -9.76 -0.47 -6.26
C SER A 99 -10.27 -0.70 -4.84
N THR A 100 -11.35 -0.02 -4.46
CA THR A 100 -11.97 -0.12 -3.12
C THR A 100 -13.48 -0.27 -3.23
N PRO A 101 -14.13 -1.06 -2.34
CA PRO A 101 -15.57 -1.24 -2.37
C PRO A 101 -16.30 0.07 -2.03
N SER A 102 -17.05 0.59 -2.99
CA SER A 102 -17.84 1.81 -2.79
C SER A 102 -19.15 1.54 -2.03
N THR A 103 -19.67 0.31 -2.07
CA THR A 103 -20.94 -0.07 -1.44
C THR A 103 -20.77 -0.40 0.05
N ILE A 104 -21.80 -0.12 0.84
CA ILE A 104 -21.83 -0.46 2.28
C ILE A 104 -21.64 -1.97 2.47
N GLY A 105 -22.32 -2.79 1.66
CA GLY A 105 -22.18 -4.25 1.70
C GLY A 105 -20.77 -4.73 1.37
N GLY A 106 -20.11 -4.15 0.36
CA GLY A 106 -18.74 -4.50 0.00
C GLY A 106 -17.72 -4.13 1.09
N LYS A 107 -17.92 -2.99 1.77
CA LYS A 107 -17.10 -2.58 2.91
C LYS A 107 -17.26 -3.54 4.09
N LEU A 108 -18.51 -3.85 4.48
CA LEU A 108 -18.79 -4.77 5.58
C LEU A 108 -18.25 -6.17 5.28
N PHE A 109 -18.47 -6.67 4.06
CA PHE A 109 -17.90 -7.95 3.62
C PHE A 109 -16.38 -7.94 3.71
N THR A 110 -15.72 -6.88 3.25
CA THR A 110 -14.25 -6.76 3.33
C THR A 110 -13.76 -6.83 4.79
N MET A 111 -14.44 -6.16 5.72
CA MET A 111 -14.07 -6.20 7.14
C MET A 111 -14.15 -7.64 7.69
N CYS A 112 -15.28 -8.33 7.47
CA CYS A 112 -15.45 -9.72 7.89
C CYS A 112 -14.46 -10.66 7.19
N TYR A 113 -14.24 -10.47 5.89
CA TYR A 113 -13.29 -11.24 5.09
C TYR A 113 -11.85 -11.08 5.60
N ALA A 114 -11.44 -9.87 5.98
CA ALA A 114 -10.10 -9.60 6.51
C ALA A 114 -9.86 -10.26 7.88
N ILE A 115 -10.86 -10.28 8.76
CA ILE A 115 -10.77 -10.90 10.10
C ILE A 115 -10.36 -12.38 10.00
N VAL A 116 -10.92 -13.11 9.05
CA VAL A 116 -10.63 -14.54 8.83
C VAL A 116 -9.45 -14.73 7.88
N GLY A 117 -9.39 -13.92 6.83
CA GLY A 117 -8.39 -14.01 5.77
C GLY A 117 -6.98 -13.75 6.28
N ILE A 118 -6.74 -12.67 7.03
CA ILE A 118 -5.37 -12.29 7.44
C ILE A 118 -4.71 -13.40 8.28
N PRO A 119 -5.34 -13.97 9.34
CA PRO A 119 -4.76 -15.09 10.08
C PRO A 119 -4.50 -16.31 9.21
N LEU A 120 -5.44 -16.66 8.32
CA LEU A 120 -5.29 -17.79 7.40
C LEU A 120 -4.11 -17.57 6.44
N GLY A 121 -3.99 -16.37 5.88
CA GLY A 121 -2.89 -15.96 5.01
C GLY A 121 -1.54 -16.03 5.72
N LEU A 122 -1.46 -15.54 6.96
CA LEU A 122 -0.24 -15.62 7.76
C LEU A 122 0.21 -17.08 7.98
N VAL A 123 -0.71 -17.97 8.38
CA VAL A 123 -0.40 -19.41 8.57
C VAL A 123 0.03 -20.06 7.25
N MET A 124 -0.63 -19.74 6.15
CA MET A 124 -0.27 -20.22 4.81
C MET A 124 1.14 -19.77 4.43
N PHE A 125 1.47 -18.48 4.58
CA PHE A 125 2.79 -17.95 4.25
C PHE A 125 3.90 -18.55 5.11
N GLN A 126 3.66 -18.74 6.41
CA GLN A 126 4.60 -19.45 7.29
C GLN A 126 4.85 -20.88 6.80
N SER A 127 3.77 -21.62 6.49
CA SER A 127 3.86 -23.00 5.99
C SER A 127 4.60 -23.12 4.67
N ILE A 128 4.39 -22.17 3.75
CA ILE A 128 5.12 -22.09 2.48
C ILE A 128 6.59 -21.76 2.75
N GLY A 129 6.87 -20.79 3.62
CA GLY A 129 8.24 -20.39 4.00
C GLY A 129 9.05 -21.55 4.58
N GLU A 130 8.44 -22.39 5.43
CA GLU A 130 9.07 -23.59 5.95
C GLU A 130 9.41 -24.62 4.86
N ARG A 131 8.49 -24.85 3.91
CA ARG A 131 8.71 -25.76 2.79
C ARG A 131 9.85 -25.26 1.89
N VAL A 132 9.88 -23.97 1.59
CA VAL A 132 10.95 -23.33 0.83
C VAL A 132 12.29 -23.47 1.56
N ASN A 133 12.35 -23.20 2.87
CA ASN A 133 13.57 -23.36 3.65
C ASN A 133 14.08 -24.82 3.67
N ARG A 134 13.18 -25.81 3.75
CA ARG A 134 13.55 -27.22 3.61
C ARG A 134 14.14 -27.51 2.23
N LEU A 135 13.52 -27.01 1.17
CA LEU A 135 14.04 -27.15 -0.20
C LEU A 135 15.43 -26.51 -0.33
N SER A 136 15.63 -25.30 0.19
CA SER A 136 16.93 -24.62 0.19
C SER A 136 18.00 -25.46 0.87
N ARG A 137 17.71 -26.03 2.05
CA ARG A 137 18.65 -26.92 2.76
C ARG A 137 18.99 -28.17 1.97
N SER A 138 17.99 -28.81 1.35
CA SER A 138 18.22 -29.98 0.49
C SER A 138 19.13 -29.63 -0.69
N VAL A 139 18.90 -28.50 -1.35
CA VAL A 139 19.74 -28.01 -2.45
C VAL A 139 21.17 -27.75 -1.97
N THR A 140 21.36 -27.04 -0.86
CA THR A 140 22.70 -26.80 -0.29
C THR A 140 23.41 -28.09 0.08
N TYR A 141 22.71 -29.06 0.64
CA TYR A 141 23.28 -30.38 0.98
C TYR A 141 23.72 -31.14 -0.27
N ILE A 142 22.89 -31.17 -1.32
CA ILE A 142 23.23 -31.82 -2.59
C ILE A 142 24.45 -31.12 -3.23
N LEU A 143 24.45 -29.79 -3.28
CA LEU A 143 25.58 -29.03 -3.82
C LEU A 143 26.88 -29.33 -3.06
N HIS A 144 26.85 -29.34 -1.73
CA HIS A 144 28.03 -29.68 -0.94
C HIS A 144 28.47 -31.14 -1.13
N LYS A 145 27.55 -32.08 -1.35
CA LYS A 145 27.89 -33.50 -1.50
C LYS A 145 28.49 -33.84 -2.87
N TYR A 146 28.11 -33.12 -3.93
CA TYR A 146 28.49 -33.45 -5.30
C TYR A 146 29.50 -32.48 -5.93
N LEU A 147 29.73 -31.31 -5.34
CA LEU A 147 30.51 -30.22 -5.96
C LEU A 147 31.71 -29.79 -5.11
N ILE A 148 31.77 -30.17 -3.82
CA ILE A 148 32.89 -29.94 -2.89
C ILE A 148 33.38 -31.29 -2.39
#